data_AF-A0A7C3V2I4-F1
#
_entry.id   AF-A0A7C3V2I4-F1
#
_cell.length_a   1.000
_cell.length_b   1.000
_cell.length_c   1.000
_cell.angle_alpha   90.00
_cell.angle_beta   90.00
_cell.angle_gamma   90.00
#
_symmetry.space_group_name_H-M   'P 1'
#
loop_
_entity.id
_entity.type
_entity.pdbx_description
1 polymer ?
#
loop_
_entity_poly.entity_id
_entity_poly.type
_entity_poly.pdbx_seq_one_letter_code
_entity_poly.pdbx_strand_id
1 'polypeptide(L)'
;MQSPKHVLDTLSITYKVSNTNVDSLISKGWNYRLSISGGQGSEVYFSDINDKRYFYYLPSGILRVEFSVPTVLYGKNYLLVKSSDIPAIKEILRSDNVINYFSPVSDDCNVSRVDYVLNFRVDDTSNYIQSFSNVNIPRMTKSIYNDSQTVFYKNSRRAIRVYDKYSECKQEEARGILRFETQLRSKYLNDVLSDRSFDNVVNFQTAVYFLSDAFNTLRAGYMCISEDTVLSILFSRYRSNYASALYGFYKLVVQYGIDNVKRLYSKSAFYRYLHVFNNLNIRLYNEVLDTLDFKEAVRSIA
;
A
#
# COMPACT_ATOMS: atom_id res chain seq x y z
N MET A 1 12.48 20.12 -17.84
CA MET A 1 11.51 19.01 -17.74
C MET A 1 11.74 18.33 -16.41
N GLN A 2 10.75 18.32 -15.51
CA GLN A 2 10.85 17.54 -14.28
C GLN A 2 10.82 16.05 -14.66
N SER A 3 11.84 15.32 -14.27
CA SER A 3 11.93 13.87 -14.46
C SER A 3 10.74 13.16 -13.79
N PRO A 4 10.12 12.15 -14.43
CA PRO A 4 9.04 11.37 -13.85
C PRO A 4 9.48 10.81 -12.48
N LYS A 5 8.62 10.94 -11.48
CA LYS A 5 8.88 10.40 -10.14
C LYS A 5 8.46 8.94 -10.14
N HIS A 6 9.33 8.05 -9.68
CA HIS A 6 8.92 6.70 -9.34
C HIS A 6 8.24 6.70 -7.99
N VAL A 7 7.60 5.58 -7.75
CA VAL A 7 6.67 5.38 -6.65
C VAL A 7 7.14 4.15 -5.90
N LEU A 8 8.45 3.99 -5.69
CA LEU A 8 9.03 2.82 -5.04
C LEU A 8 9.39 3.16 -3.60
N ASP A 9 9.00 2.30 -2.65
CA ASP A 9 9.29 2.51 -1.23
C ASP A 9 10.15 1.38 -0.66
N THR A 10 9.65 0.15 -0.69
CA THR A 10 10.36 -1.02 -0.16
C THR A 10 10.56 -2.05 -1.26
N LEU A 11 11.76 -2.63 -1.30
CA LEU A 11 12.10 -3.69 -2.24
C LEU A 11 12.67 -4.89 -1.49
N SER A 12 12.22 -6.08 -1.85
CA SER A 12 12.77 -7.34 -1.36
C SER A 12 13.15 -8.21 -2.55
N ILE A 13 14.43 -8.50 -2.70
CA ILE A 13 14.98 -9.27 -3.81
C ILE A 13 15.52 -10.60 -3.28
N THR A 14 15.39 -11.64 -4.08
CA THR A 14 15.97 -12.96 -3.82
C THR A 14 17.00 -13.32 -4.86
N TYR A 15 18.13 -13.83 -4.39
CA TYR A 15 19.23 -14.39 -5.17
C TYR A 15 19.34 -15.88 -4.87
N LYS A 16 19.64 -16.66 -5.91
CA LYS A 16 20.19 -17.99 -5.72
C LYS A 16 21.67 -17.83 -5.44
N VAL A 17 22.13 -18.40 -4.35
CA VAL A 17 23.52 -18.25 -3.90
C VAL A 17 24.17 -19.60 -3.70
N SER A 18 25.49 -19.59 -3.76
CA SER A 18 26.29 -20.74 -3.39
C SER A 18 26.15 -20.95 -1.88
N ASN A 19 25.99 -22.19 -1.43
CA ASN A 19 25.80 -22.44 -0.01
C ASN A 19 27.03 -21.96 0.77
N THR A 20 26.78 -21.19 1.83
CA THR A 20 27.82 -20.56 2.65
C THR A 20 28.00 -21.33 3.95
N ASN A 21 29.23 -21.34 4.47
CA ASN A 21 29.53 -21.92 5.78
C ASN A 21 28.75 -21.18 6.89
N VAL A 22 27.83 -21.88 7.55
CA VAL A 22 26.96 -21.34 8.61
C VAL A 22 27.73 -20.87 9.84
N ASP A 23 28.83 -21.52 10.20
CA ASP A 23 29.67 -21.12 11.34
C ASP A 23 30.32 -19.75 11.09
N SER A 24 30.67 -19.48 9.82
CA SER A 24 31.16 -18.16 9.38
C SER A 24 30.07 -17.08 9.52
N LEU A 25 28.79 -17.41 9.32
CA LEU A 25 27.70 -16.44 9.53
C LEU A 25 27.51 -16.11 11.00
N ILE A 26 27.50 -17.12 11.88
CA ILE A 26 27.35 -16.94 13.32
C ILE A 26 28.51 -16.11 13.89
N SER A 27 29.75 -16.43 13.51
CA SER A 27 30.93 -15.65 13.92
C SER A 27 30.90 -14.20 13.41
N LYS A 28 30.21 -13.92 12.30
CA LYS A 28 29.95 -12.57 11.77
C LYS A 28 28.70 -11.91 12.38
N GLY A 29 28.13 -12.49 13.45
CA GLY A 29 27.03 -11.90 14.21
C GLY A 29 25.63 -12.10 13.60
N TRP A 30 25.47 -13.05 12.67
CA TRP A 30 24.14 -13.38 12.15
C TRP A 30 23.31 -14.12 13.19
N ASN A 31 22.04 -13.74 13.29
CA ASN A 31 21.06 -14.44 14.11
C ASN A 31 20.48 -15.64 13.37
N TYR A 32 19.90 -16.58 14.10
CA TYR A 32 19.35 -17.81 13.57
C TYR A 32 17.95 -18.10 14.13
N ARG A 33 17.09 -18.68 13.30
CA ARG A 33 15.84 -19.31 13.75
C ARG A 33 15.43 -20.48 12.85
N LEU A 34 14.69 -21.41 13.43
CA LEU A 34 13.97 -22.44 12.69
C LEU A 34 12.61 -21.92 12.23
N SER A 35 12.34 -22.03 10.93
CA SER A 35 11.05 -21.73 10.33
C SER A 35 10.37 -23.04 9.93
N ILE A 36 9.31 -23.40 10.64
CA ILE A 36 8.52 -24.61 10.33
C ILE A 36 7.35 -24.19 9.45
N SER A 37 7.33 -24.66 8.20
CA SER A 37 6.20 -24.45 7.28
C SER A 37 5.85 -25.76 6.60
N GLY A 38 4.60 -26.23 6.76
CA GLY A 38 4.13 -27.45 6.09
C GLY A 38 4.86 -28.74 6.48
N GLY A 39 5.42 -28.81 7.69
CA GLY A 39 6.10 -30.02 8.21
C GLY A 39 7.58 -30.15 7.84
N GLN A 40 8.14 -29.25 7.03
CA GLN A 40 9.58 -29.15 6.81
C GLN A 40 10.14 -27.90 7.52
N GLY A 41 11.22 -28.08 8.27
CA GLY A 41 11.97 -26.99 8.86
C GLY A 41 12.91 -26.36 7.82
N SER A 42 12.88 -25.05 7.70
CA SER A 42 13.93 -24.28 7.03
C SER A 42 14.71 -23.51 8.07
N GLU A 43 16.03 -23.59 8.00
CA GLU A 43 16.89 -22.74 8.81
C GLU A 43 16.96 -21.36 8.18
N VAL A 44 16.80 -20.33 8.99
CA VAL A 44 16.84 -18.94 8.54
C VAL A 44 17.88 -18.19 9.35
N TYR A 45 18.95 -17.79 8.68
CA TYR A 45 19.96 -16.89 9.22
C TYR A 45 19.61 -15.47 8.79
N PHE A 46 19.71 -14.49 9.69
CA PHE A 46 19.36 -13.11 9.36
C PHE A 46 20.21 -12.08 10.09
N SER A 47 20.39 -10.93 9.44
CA SER A 47 21.12 -9.80 10.00
C SER A 47 20.61 -8.49 9.38
N ASP A 48 20.67 -7.42 10.17
CA ASP A 48 20.39 -6.05 9.74
C ASP A 48 21.73 -5.32 9.61
N ILE A 49 22.11 -4.95 8.38
CA ILE A 49 23.43 -4.37 8.05
C ILE A 49 23.21 -3.22 7.05
N ASN A 50 23.76 -2.03 7.34
CA ASN A 50 23.72 -0.86 6.45
C ASN A 50 22.32 -0.56 5.87
N ASP A 51 21.32 -0.44 6.74
CA ASP A 51 19.90 -0.18 6.40
C ASP A 51 19.23 -1.23 5.51
N LYS A 52 19.84 -2.41 5.37
CA LYS A 52 19.27 -3.57 4.68
C LYS A 52 19.15 -4.75 5.62
N ARG A 53 18.07 -5.52 5.44
CA ARG A 53 17.82 -6.76 6.15
C ARG A 53 18.09 -7.93 5.23
N TYR A 54 18.96 -8.82 5.69
CA TYR A 54 19.35 -10.01 4.95
C TYR A 54 18.75 -11.25 5.61
N PHE A 55 18.31 -12.19 4.78
CA PHE A 55 17.83 -13.50 5.20
C PHE A 55 18.43 -14.57 4.30
N TYR A 56 19.12 -15.54 4.88
CA TYR A 56 19.65 -16.70 4.18
C TYR A 56 18.90 -17.96 4.61
N TYR A 57 18.37 -18.67 3.62
CA TYR A 57 17.45 -19.80 3.80
C TYR A 57 18.10 -21.13 3.41
N LEU A 58 18.25 -22.03 4.38
CA LEU A 58 18.72 -23.40 4.17
C LEU A 58 17.57 -24.42 4.27
N PRO A 59 17.61 -25.50 3.49
CA PRO A 59 18.67 -25.87 2.54
C PRO A 59 18.53 -25.20 1.15
N SER A 60 17.56 -24.31 0.96
CA SER A 60 17.20 -23.77 -0.35
C SER A 60 18.30 -22.97 -1.06
N GLY A 61 19.31 -22.48 -0.34
CA GLY A 61 20.38 -21.65 -0.92
C GLY A 61 19.85 -20.33 -1.48
N ILE A 62 18.86 -19.74 -0.81
CA ILE A 62 18.27 -18.45 -1.20
C ILE A 62 18.75 -17.38 -0.24
N LEU A 63 19.33 -16.31 -0.77
CA LEU A 63 19.57 -15.07 -0.05
C LEU A 63 18.47 -14.07 -0.42
N ARG A 64 17.78 -13.52 0.57
CA ARG A 64 16.81 -12.44 0.40
C ARG A 64 17.34 -11.17 1.06
N VAL A 65 17.26 -10.06 0.34
CA VAL A 65 17.61 -8.73 0.86
C VAL A 65 16.37 -7.85 0.78
N GLU A 66 15.96 -7.27 1.91
CA GLU A 66 14.83 -6.34 2.03
C GLU A 66 15.34 -4.99 2.53
N PHE A 67 14.94 -3.89 1.89
CA PHE A 67 15.36 -2.54 2.28
C PHE A 67 14.37 -1.46 1.82
N SER A 68 14.39 -0.33 2.51
CA SER A 68 13.71 0.91 2.10
C SER A 68 14.58 1.61 1.06
N VAL A 69 14.07 1.69 -0.16
CA VAL A 69 14.75 2.33 -1.29
C VAL A 69 15.05 3.82 -1.04
N PRO A 70 14.10 4.67 -0.59
CA PRO A 70 14.39 6.08 -0.37
C PRO A 70 15.38 6.29 0.79
N THR A 71 15.40 5.40 1.79
CA THR A 71 16.38 5.47 2.88
C THR A 71 17.78 5.17 2.37
N VAL A 72 17.97 4.11 1.58
CA VAL A 72 19.30 3.76 1.04
C VAL A 72 19.79 4.79 0.01
N LEU A 73 18.90 5.40 -0.78
CA LEU A 73 19.28 6.41 -1.78
C LEU A 73 19.54 7.80 -1.18
N TYR A 74 18.75 8.21 -0.18
CA TYR A 74 18.71 9.61 0.26
C TYR A 74 18.89 9.80 1.77
N GLY A 75 18.98 8.73 2.56
CA GLY A 75 18.94 8.78 4.02
C GLY A 75 17.60 9.22 4.61
N LYS A 76 16.55 9.37 3.78
CA LYS A 76 15.25 9.91 4.17
C LYS A 76 14.10 9.09 3.59
N ASN A 77 13.21 8.59 4.44
CA ASN A 77 12.13 7.65 4.07
C ASN A 77 10.87 8.36 3.48
N TYR A 78 10.68 9.66 3.73
CA TYR A 78 9.49 10.37 3.22
C TYR A 78 9.58 10.76 1.73
N LEU A 79 10.75 10.66 1.12
CA LEU A 79 10.96 11.04 -0.28
C LEU A 79 10.40 9.98 -1.25
N LEU A 80 9.97 10.44 -2.42
CA LEU A 80 9.61 9.56 -3.54
C LEU A 80 10.86 9.34 -4.41
N VAL A 81 11.15 8.08 -4.70
CA VAL A 81 12.22 7.65 -5.62
C VAL A 81 11.91 8.14 -7.04
N LYS A 82 12.87 8.50 -7.90
CA LYS A 82 12.60 8.93 -9.29
C LYS A 82 12.97 7.85 -10.31
N SER A 83 12.46 7.95 -11.55
CA SER A 83 12.88 7.03 -12.64
C SER A 83 14.39 7.05 -12.83
N SER A 84 14.96 8.25 -12.75
CA SER A 84 16.40 8.49 -12.89
C SER A 84 17.24 7.77 -11.83
N ASP A 85 16.64 7.33 -10.73
CA ASP A 85 17.37 6.68 -9.64
C ASP A 85 17.43 5.16 -9.78
N ILE A 86 16.67 4.56 -10.71
CA ILE A 86 16.71 3.11 -10.96
C ILE A 86 18.13 2.58 -11.23
N PRO A 87 18.97 3.23 -12.06
CA PRO A 87 20.35 2.79 -12.25
C PRO A 87 21.15 2.77 -10.95
N ALA A 88 20.94 3.73 -10.05
CA ALA A 88 21.63 3.78 -8.76
C ALA A 88 21.19 2.61 -7.84
N ILE A 89 19.91 2.21 -7.88
CA ILE A 89 19.43 1.04 -7.13
C ILE A 89 20.13 -0.24 -7.62
N LYS A 90 20.28 -0.41 -8.93
CA LYS A 90 21.01 -1.55 -9.50
C LYS A 90 22.47 -1.55 -9.04
N GLU A 91 23.11 -0.39 -9.01
CA GLU A 91 24.50 -0.27 -8.57
C GLU A 91 24.66 -0.58 -7.08
N ILE A 92 23.75 -0.12 -6.23
CA ILE A 92 23.71 -0.47 -4.80
C ILE A 92 23.64 -1.99 -4.60
N LEU A 93 22.85 -2.69 -5.43
CA LEU A 93 22.71 -4.14 -5.33
C LEU A 93 23.96 -4.88 -5.83
N ARG A 94 24.57 -4.42 -6.93
CA ARG A 94 25.79 -5.02 -7.49
C ARG A 94 27.01 -4.84 -6.60
N SER A 95 27.14 -3.66 -5.98
CA SER A 95 28.25 -3.32 -5.09
C SER A 95 28.06 -3.80 -3.64
N ASP A 96 26.96 -4.49 -3.33
CA ASP A 96 26.66 -4.91 -1.97
C ASP A 96 27.59 -6.04 -1.49
N ASN A 97 28.49 -5.70 -0.57
CA ASN A 97 29.48 -6.64 -0.03
C ASN A 97 28.87 -7.87 0.64
N VAL A 98 27.66 -7.77 1.20
CA VAL A 98 27.00 -8.91 1.83
C VAL A 98 26.47 -9.84 0.73
N ILE A 99 25.80 -9.31 -0.29
CA ILE A 99 25.36 -10.11 -1.44
C ILE A 99 26.56 -10.81 -2.09
N ASN A 100 27.63 -10.08 -2.36
CA ASN A 100 28.85 -10.59 -2.99
C ASN A 100 29.54 -11.66 -2.14
N TYR A 101 29.50 -11.54 -0.81
CA TYR A 101 30.03 -12.57 0.10
C TYR A 101 29.33 -13.93 -0.10
N PHE A 102 28.03 -13.95 -0.37
CA PHE A 102 27.30 -15.20 -0.63
C PHE A 102 27.53 -15.78 -2.03
N SER A 103 28.26 -15.07 -2.91
CA SER A 103 28.56 -15.51 -4.29
C SER A 103 27.29 -15.95 -5.06
N PRO A 104 26.47 -14.98 -5.51
CA PRO A 104 25.29 -15.27 -6.33
C PRO A 104 25.63 -16.16 -7.52
N VAL A 105 24.78 -17.14 -7.79
CA VAL A 105 24.98 -18.10 -8.89
C VAL A 105 24.76 -17.44 -10.26
N SER A 106 24.00 -16.35 -10.28
CA SER A 106 23.76 -15.50 -11.44
C SER A 106 23.50 -14.06 -11.00
N ASP A 107 23.72 -13.11 -11.89
CA ASP A 107 23.30 -11.71 -11.70
C ASP A 107 21.77 -11.57 -11.71
N ASP A 108 21.07 -12.55 -12.28
CA ASP A 108 19.62 -12.60 -12.30
C ASP A 108 19.06 -12.71 -10.87
N CYS A 109 18.19 -11.76 -10.55
CA CYS A 109 17.53 -11.68 -9.27
C CYS A 109 16.01 -11.59 -9.46
N ASN A 110 15.28 -12.11 -8.47
CA ASN A 110 13.82 -12.09 -8.49
C ASN A 110 13.29 -11.16 -7.41
N VAL A 111 12.38 -10.26 -7.77
CA VAL A 111 11.66 -9.45 -6.79
C VAL A 111 10.63 -10.33 -6.08
N SER A 112 10.81 -10.48 -4.77
CA SER A 112 9.94 -11.27 -3.88
C SER A 112 8.86 -10.42 -3.21
N ARG A 113 9.13 -9.13 -3.03
CA ARG A 113 8.16 -8.11 -2.63
C ARG A 113 8.57 -6.75 -3.16
N VAL A 114 7.57 -5.96 -3.51
CA VAL A 114 7.71 -4.55 -3.88
C VAL A 114 6.56 -3.76 -3.26
N ASP A 115 6.88 -2.60 -2.71
CA ASP A 115 5.89 -1.67 -2.17
C ASP A 115 5.93 -0.41 -3.03
N TYR A 116 4.82 -0.10 -3.70
CA TYR A 116 4.66 1.14 -4.46
C TYR A 116 3.90 2.19 -3.68
N VAL A 117 4.26 3.47 -3.82
CA VAL A 117 3.73 4.57 -2.99
C VAL A 117 3.35 5.82 -3.77
N LEU A 118 2.29 6.48 -3.32
CA LEU A 118 1.96 7.86 -3.67
C LEU A 118 1.92 8.71 -2.40
N ASN A 119 2.49 9.91 -2.48
CA ASN A 119 2.37 10.91 -1.44
C ASN A 119 1.38 11.98 -1.88
N PHE A 120 0.40 12.28 -1.03
CA PHE A 120 -0.51 13.39 -1.20
C PHE A 120 -0.22 14.44 -0.13
N ARG A 121 -0.12 15.71 -0.52
CA ARG A 121 -0.06 16.81 0.44
C ARG A 121 -1.50 17.22 0.76
N VAL A 122 -1.88 17.10 2.01
CA VAL A 122 -3.23 17.39 2.50
C VAL A 122 -3.17 18.17 3.80
N ASP A 123 -4.20 18.96 4.08
CA ASP A 123 -4.25 19.81 5.26
C ASP A 123 -4.48 18.99 6.55
N ASP A 124 -5.29 17.93 6.47
CA ASP A 124 -5.63 17.07 7.62
C ASP A 124 -5.58 15.59 7.24
N THR A 125 -4.42 14.96 7.43
CA THR A 125 -4.21 13.53 7.17
C THR A 125 -5.19 12.64 7.95
N SER A 126 -5.60 13.03 9.16
CA SER A 126 -6.44 12.21 10.04
C SER A 126 -7.84 12.02 9.47
N ASN A 127 -8.43 13.09 8.93
CA ASN A 127 -9.74 13.02 8.27
C ASN A 127 -9.72 12.10 7.03
N TYR A 128 -8.65 12.14 6.23
CA TYR A 128 -8.49 11.21 5.12
C TYR A 128 -8.37 9.76 5.63
N ILE A 129 -7.54 9.50 6.64
CA ILE A 129 -7.34 8.15 7.18
C ILE A 129 -8.63 7.59 7.79
N GLN A 130 -9.39 8.40 8.53
CA GLN A 130 -10.72 8.04 9.03
C GLN A 130 -11.70 7.73 7.88
N SER A 131 -11.56 8.42 6.76
CA SER A 131 -12.34 8.12 5.56
C SER A 131 -12.00 6.75 4.99
N PHE A 132 -10.71 6.46 4.84
CA PHE A 132 -10.25 5.14 4.42
C PHE A 132 -10.61 4.05 5.43
N SER A 133 -10.68 4.32 6.73
CA SER A 133 -10.95 3.29 7.75
C SER A 133 -12.37 2.72 7.67
N ASN A 134 -13.29 3.43 7.00
CA ASN A 134 -14.66 2.99 6.78
C ASN A 134 -14.80 2.04 5.58
N VAL A 135 -13.79 1.94 4.71
CA VAL A 135 -13.82 1.05 3.54
C VAL A 135 -13.70 -0.41 3.98
N ASN A 136 -14.44 -1.31 3.34
CA ASN A 136 -14.31 -2.76 3.55
C ASN A 136 -14.01 -3.41 2.21
N ILE A 137 -12.81 -4.00 2.07
CA ILE A 137 -12.43 -4.72 0.86
C ILE A 137 -12.70 -6.22 1.06
N PRO A 138 -13.55 -6.85 0.23
CA PRO A 138 -13.78 -8.29 0.29
C PRO A 138 -12.47 -9.09 0.23
N ARG A 139 -12.39 -10.17 1.03
CA ARG A 139 -11.23 -11.08 1.10
C ARG A 139 -9.91 -10.42 1.56
N MET A 140 -9.98 -9.25 2.19
CA MET A 140 -8.86 -8.61 2.87
C MET A 140 -9.22 -8.34 4.33
N THR A 141 -8.29 -8.62 5.23
CA THR A 141 -8.38 -8.21 6.63
C THR A 141 -8.03 -6.74 6.74
N LYS A 142 -8.91 -5.96 7.39
CA LYS A 142 -8.64 -4.56 7.74
C LYS A 142 -8.08 -4.47 9.17
N SER A 143 -7.09 -3.62 9.36
CA SER A 143 -6.56 -3.25 10.68
C SER A 143 -6.32 -1.73 10.72
N ILE A 144 -6.54 -1.14 11.89
CA ILE A 144 -6.32 0.28 12.14
C ILE A 144 -5.27 0.37 13.26
N TYR A 145 -4.21 1.16 13.05
CA TYR A 145 -3.08 1.27 13.98
C TYR A 145 -2.85 2.72 14.42
N ASN A 146 -2.06 2.88 15.48
CA ASN A 146 -1.51 4.16 15.96
C ASN A 146 -2.60 5.22 16.10
N ASP A 147 -3.60 4.98 16.97
CA ASP A 147 -4.70 5.92 17.22
C ASP A 147 -5.43 6.40 15.96
N SER A 148 -5.62 5.49 15.01
CA SER A 148 -6.26 5.76 13.70
C SER A 148 -5.44 6.62 12.74
N GLN A 149 -4.11 6.55 12.82
CA GLN A 149 -3.18 7.18 11.87
C GLN A 149 -2.71 6.26 10.75
N THR A 150 -3.17 5.01 10.73
CA THR A 150 -2.90 4.08 9.64
C THR A 150 -4.07 3.14 9.44
N VAL A 151 -4.51 3.00 8.19
CA VAL A 151 -5.41 1.94 7.75
C VAL A 151 -4.63 0.94 6.93
N PHE A 152 -4.77 -0.34 7.26
CA PHE A 152 -4.10 -1.44 6.58
C PHE A 152 -5.09 -2.50 6.13
N TYR A 153 -5.12 -2.75 4.83
CA TYR A 153 -5.84 -3.85 4.20
C TYR A 153 -4.84 -4.91 3.77
N LYS A 154 -4.99 -6.17 4.20
CA LYS A 154 -4.06 -7.23 3.80
C LYS A 154 -4.74 -8.55 3.49
N ASN A 155 -4.12 -9.32 2.61
CA ASN A 155 -4.29 -10.76 2.51
C ASN A 155 -2.91 -11.42 2.33
N SER A 156 -2.87 -12.71 1.99
CA SER A 156 -1.60 -13.44 1.80
C SER A 156 -0.83 -13.02 0.54
N ARG A 157 -1.47 -12.31 -0.40
CA ARG A 157 -0.93 -11.98 -1.72
C ARG A 157 -0.45 -10.52 -1.81
N ARG A 158 -1.21 -9.59 -1.26
CA ARG A 158 -0.95 -8.14 -1.34
C ARG A 158 -1.51 -7.41 -0.13
N ALA A 159 -1.14 -6.15 0.00
CA ALA A 159 -1.68 -5.26 1.00
C ALA A 159 -1.77 -3.82 0.50
N ILE A 160 -2.69 -3.04 1.07
CA ILE A 160 -2.88 -1.62 0.78
C ILE A 160 -2.84 -0.87 2.10
N ARG A 161 -2.04 0.20 2.19
CA ARG A 161 -1.95 1.07 3.37
C ARG A 161 -2.26 2.50 3.01
N VAL A 162 -2.91 3.18 3.93
CA VAL A 162 -3.03 4.64 3.92
C VAL A 162 -2.68 5.16 5.30
N TYR A 163 -1.71 6.06 5.38
CA TYR A 163 -1.18 6.52 6.66
C TYR A 163 -0.61 7.94 6.60
N ASP A 164 -0.50 8.54 7.78
CA ASP A 164 0.23 9.79 7.97
C ASP A 164 1.73 9.50 8.03
N LYS A 165 2.48 10.00 7.03
CA LYS A 165 3.92 9.74 6.93
C LYS A 165 4.71 10.45 8.03
N TYR A 166 4.27 11.63 8.46
CA TYR A 166 4.91 12.34 9.57
C TYR A 166 4.82 11.52 10.86
N SER A 167 3.64 10.99 11.14
CA SER A 167 3.43 10.17 12.32
C SER A 167 4.25 8.87 12.30
N GLU A 168 4.57 8.33 11.13
CA GLU A 168 5.42 7.15 10.96
C GLU A 168 6.92 7.45 11.13
N CYS A 169 7.47 8.46 10.44
CA CYS A 169 8.91 8.70 10.44
C CYS A 169 9.39 9.77 11.44
N LYS A 170 8.48 10.56 12.01
CA LYS A 170 8.75 11.68 12.93
C LYS A 170 9.70 12.76 12.35
N GLN A 171 9.70 12.95 11.03
CA GLN A 171 10.49 13.97 10.33
C GLN A 171 9.60 15.14 9.92
N GLU A 172 9.90 16.37 10.35
CA GLU A 172 9.02 17.55 10.18
C GLU A 172 8.66 17.82 8.71
N GLU A 173 9.57 17.55 7.76
CA GLU A 173 9.32 17.74 6.32
C GLU A 173 8.19 16.84 5.77
N ALA A 174 7.87 15.76 6.49
CA ALA A 174 6.79 14.83 6.16
C ALA A 174 5.41 15.30 6.65
N ARG A 175 5.32 16.43 7.37
CA ARG A 175 4.04 16.96 7.87
C ARG A 175 3.05 17.22 6.74
N GLY A 176 1.82 16.77 6.92
CA GLY A 176 0.76 16.85 5.90
C GLY A 176 0.94 15.89 4.72
N ILE A 177 1.86 14.92 4.78
CA ILE A 177 1.96 13.85 3.78
C ILE A 177 1.05 12.69 4.18
N LEU A 178 -0.04 12.52 3.44
CA LEU A 178 -0.80 11.28 3.40
C LEU A 178 -0.13 10.33 2.41
N ARG A 179 0.38 9.20 2.89
CA ARG A 179 0.99 8.17 2.03
C ARG A 179 -0.02 7.06 1.75
N PHE A 180 -0.19 6.79 0.46
CA PHE A 180 -0.88 5.64 -0.09
C PHE A 180 0.15 4.62 -0.55
N GLU A 181 0.01 3.36 -0.15
CA GLU A 181 0.98 2.31 -0.44
C GLU A 181 0.28 1.02 -0.87
N THR A 182 0.80 0.35 -1.90
CA THR A 182 0.41 -0.99 -2.28
C THR A 182 1.62 -1.92 -2.22
N GLN A 183 1.56 -2.89 -1.32
CA GLN A 183 2.56 -3.92 -1.11
C GLN A 183 2.18 -5.18 -1.89
N LEU A 184 3.06 -5.64 -2.77
CA LEU A 184 2.86 -6.84 -3.58
C LEU A 184 3.86 -7.91 -3.18
N ARG A 185 3.43 -9.17 -3.17
CA ARG A 185 4.30 -10.33 -2.88
C ARG A 185 4.39 -11.25 -4.09
N SER A 186 5.42 -12.09 -4.08
CA SER A 186 5.71 -13.15 -5.06
C SER A 186 4.50 -13.80 -5.72
N LYS A 187 3.48 -14.19 -4.93
CA LYS A 187 2.28 -14.86 -5.44
C LYS A 187 1.46 -13.96 -6.37
N TYR A 188 1.22 -12.70 -5.96
CA TYR A 188 0.45 -11.77 -6.77
C TYR A 188 1.23 -11.28 -8.00
N LEU A 189 2.55 -11.06 -7.84
CA LEU A 189 3.40 -10.69 -8.96
C LEU A 189 3.38 -11.75 -10.06
N ASN A 190 3.46 -13.04 -9.70
CA ASN A 190 3.38 -14.15 -10.65
C ASN A 190 2.00 -14.29 -11.32
N ASP A 191 0.92 -13.87 -10.65
CA ASP A 191 -0.43 -13.95 -11.21
C ASP A 191 -0.64 -12.92 -12.34
N VAL A 192 0.17 -11.85 -12.36
CA VAL A 192 -0.06 -10.66 -13.22
C VAL A 192 1.07 -10.44 -14.23
N LEU A 193 2.33 -10.66 -13.84
CA LEU A 193 3.50 -10.42 -14.67
C LEU A 193 4.03 -11.72 -15.29
N SER A 194 4.70 -11.60 -16.44
CA SER A 194 5.39 -12.72 -17.11
C SER A 194 6.48 -13.35 -16.25
N ASP A 195 7.19 -12.51 -15.50
CA ASP A 195 8.30 -12.87 -14.64
C ASP A 195 8.45 -11.80 -13.53
N ARG A 196 9.33 -12.09 -12.57
CA ARG A 196 9.64 -11.17 -11.46
C ARG A 196 11.05 -10.62 -11.54
N SER A 197 11.60 -10.49 -12.75
CA SER A 197 12.88 -9.83 -12.94
C SER A 197 12.83 -8.40 -12.41
N PHE A 198 13.99 -7.89 -12.01
CA PHE A 198 14.09 -6.51 -11.52
C PHE A 198 13.48 -5.52 -12.53
N ASP A 199 13.75 -5.66 -13.82
CA ASP A 199 13.30 -4.69 -14.83
C ASP A 199 11.79 -4.74 -15.10
N ASN A 200 11.18 -5.93 -15.00
CA ASN A 200 9.74 -6.08 -15.20
C ASN A 200 8.93 -5.55 -14.01
N VAL A 201 9.50 -5.62 -12.80
CA VAL A 201 8.84 -5.17 -11.57
C VAL A 201 9.18 -3.70 -11.26
N VAL A 202 10.45 -3.30 -11.41
CA VAL A 202 10.95 -1.97 -11.07
C VAL A 202 10.96 -1.07 -12.30
N ASN A 203 9.76 -0.81 -12.84
CA ASN A 203 9.56 0.18 -13.89
C ASN A 203 8.27 0.99 -13.65
N PHE A 204 8.14 2.10 -14.38
CA PHE A 204 7.07 3.08 -14.16
C PHE A 204 5.70 2.52 -14.51
N GLN A 205 5.59 1.86 -15.66
CA GLN A 205 4.33 1.31 -16.18
C GLN A 205 3.75 0.26 -15.24
N THR A 206 4.59 -0.67 -14.77
CA THR A 206 4.22 -1.68 -13.78
C THR A 206 3.73 -1.03 -12.49
N ALA A 207 4.45 0.00 -12.00
CA ALA A 207 4.07 0.68 -10.77
C ALA A 207 2.73 1.42 -10.89
N VAL A 208 2.50 2.14 -11.99
CA VAL A 208 1.22 2.82 -12.28
C VAL A 208 0.08 1.82 -12.37
N TYR A 209 0.29 0.68 -13.04
CA TYR A 209 -0.71 -0.38 -13.12
C TYR A 209 -1.16 -0.85 -11.73
N PHE A 210 -0.21 -1.21 -10.87
CA PHE A 210 -0.54 -1.75 -9.55
C PHE A 210 -1.09 -0.71 -8.57
N LEU A 211 -0.64 0.55 -8.64
CA LEU A 211 -1.25 1.64 -7.89
C LEU A 211 -2.69 1.88 -8.33
N SER A 212 -2.94 1.86 -9.64
CA SER A 212 -4.29 2.04 -10.19
C SER A 212 -5.21 0.91 -9.77
N ASP A 213 -4.73 -0.34 -9.84
CA ASP A 213 -5.49 -1.51 -9.39
C ASP A 213 -5.80 -1.46 -7.88
N ALA A 214 -4.82 -1.07 -7.05
CA ALA A 214 -5.04 -0.89 -5.61
C ALA A 214 -6.07 0.21 -5.31
N PHE A 215 -5.98 1.35 -6.01
CA PHE A 215 -6.93 2.45 -5.87
C PHE A 215 -8.34 2.02 -6.29
N ASN A 216 -8.46 1.33 -7.44
CA ASN A 216 -9.72 0.78 -7.91
C ASN A 216 -10.30 -0.27 -6.95
N THR A 217 -9.45 -1.07 -6.32
CA THR A 217 -9.88 -2.02 -5.28
C THR A 217 -10.48 -1.31 -4.08
N LEU A 218 -9.89 -0.18 -3.63
CA LEU A 218 -10.46 0.63 -2.56
C LEU A 218 -11.79 1.27 -2.96
N ARG A 219 -11.89 1.79 -4.19
CA ARG A 219 -13.16 2.31 -4.74
C ARG A 219 -14.22 1.21 -4.82
N ALA A 220 -13.85 -0.01 -5.21
CA ALA A 220 -14.78 -1.15 -5.23
C ALA A 220 -15.19 -1.60 -3.81
N GLY A 221 -14.26 -1.56 -2.85
CA GLY A 221 -14.56 -1.80 -1.43
C GLY A 221 -15.46 -0.71 -0.83
N TYR A 222 -15.46 0.50 -1.38
CA TYR A 222 -16.42 1.54 -1.04
C TYR A 222 -17.83 1.22 -1.57
N MET A 223 -17.93 0.64 -2.78
CA MET A 223 -19.20 0.14 -3.33
C MET A 223 -19.78 -1.08 -2.56
N CYS A 224 -19.03 -1.64 -1.61
CA CYS A 224 -19.43 -2.83 -0.85
C CYS A 224 -20.31 -2.57 0.39
N ILE A 225 -20.86 -1.36 0.58
CA ILE A 225 -22.21 -1.30 1.17
C ILE A 225 -23.15 -1.45 -0.02
N SER A 226 -23.59 -2.68 -0.31
CA SER A 226 -24.51 -2.90 -1.43
C SER A 226 -25.73 -1.99 -1.27
N GLU A 227 -26.35 -1.60 -2.38
CA GLU A 227 -27.60 -0.82 -2.32
C GLU A 227 -28.63 -1.50 -1.39
N ASP A 228 -28.68 -2.83 -1.42
CA ASP A 228 -29.49 -3.66 -0.51
C ASP A 228 -29.06 -3.54 0.97
N THR A 229 -27.77 -3.38 1.24
CA THR A 229 -27.25 -3.16 2.60
C THR A 229 -27.63 -1.77 3.11
N VAL A 230 -27.51 -0.73 2.27
CA VAL A 230 -27.99 0.61 2.65
C VAL A 230 -29.49 0.57 2.90
N LEU A 231 -30.25 -0.04 1.99
CA LEU A 231 -31.69 -0.19 2.11
C LEU A 231 -32.07 -0.92 3.40
N SER A 232 -31.48 -2.09 3.67
CA SER A 232 -31.74 -2.86 4.89
C SER A 232 -31.37 -2.10 6.18
N ILE A 233 -30.26 -1.36 6.21
CA ILE A 233 -29.91 -0.53 7.37
C ILE A 233 -30.97 0.57 7.58
N LEU A 234 -31.40 1.24 6.52
CA LEU A 234 -32.40 2.29 6.61
C LEU A 234 -33.76 1.74 7.09
N PHE A 235 -34.21 0.62 6.53
CA PHE A 235 -35.48 -0.02 6.90
C PHE A 235 -35.45 -0.68 8.28
N SER A 236 -34.28 -1.08 8.79
CA SER A 236 -34.15 -1.61 10.15
C SER A 236 -34.09 -0.51 11.23
N ARG A 237 -33.70 0.72 10.87
CA ARG A 237 -33.49 1.83 11.82
C ARG A 237 -34.62 2.86 11.82
N TYR A 238 -35.35 3.00 10.72
CA TYR A 238 -36.33 4.06 10.53
C TYR A 238 -37.65 3.52 10.00
N ARG A 239 -38.74 4.28 10.24
CA ARG A 239 -40.06 3.97 9.66
C ARG A 239 -40.00 3.96 8.14
N SER A 240 -40.75 3.07 7.50
CA SER A 240 -40.71 2.79 6.05
C SER A 240 -40.72 4.05 5.19
N ASN A 241 -41.60 5.01 5.47
CA ASN A 241 -41.69 6.25 4.68
C ASN A 241 -40.42 7.11 4.77
N TYR A 242 -39.81 7.17 5.96
CA TYR A 242 -38.58 7.92 6.17
C TYR A 242 -37.37 7.17 5.62
N ALA A 243 -37.32 5.85 5.78
CA ALA A 243 -36.32 4.98 5.19
C ALA A 243 -36.31 5.10 3.65
N SER A 244 -37.48 5.05 3.00
CA SER A 244 -37.63 5.26 1.56
C SER A 244 -37.18 6.65 1.12
N ALA A 245 -37.49 7.70 1.89
CA ALA A 245 -37.05 9.07 1.58
C ALA A 245 -35.53 9.22 1.69
N LEU A 246 -34.91 8.63 2.72
CA LEU A 246 -33.46 8.58 2.89
C LEU A 246 -32.80 7.77 1.77
N TYR A 247 -33.37 6.63 1.40
CA TYR A 247 -32.86 5.80 0.32
C TYR A 247 -32.95 6.52 -1.04
N GLY A 248 -34.06 7.22 -1.31
CA GLY A 248 -34.19 8.08 -2.48
C GLY A 248 -33.14 9.19 -2.50
N PHE A 249 -32.90 9.84 -1.36
CA PHE A 249 -31.82 10.81 -1.21
C PHE A 249 -30.44 10.18 -1.49
N TYR A 250 -30.14 9.01 -0.92
CA TYR A 250 -28.91 8.26 -1.19
C TYR A 250 -28.75 7.97 -2.68
N LYS A 251 -29.79 7.45 -3.35
CA LYS A 251 -29.77 7.16 -4.80
C LYS A 251 -29.52 8.40 -5.63
N LEU A 252 -30.15 9.53 -5.29
CA LEU A 252 -29.91 10.80 -5.96
C LEU A 252 -28.46 11.28 -5.77
N VAL A 253 -27.90 11.17 -4.56
CA VAL A 253 -26.52 11.58 -4.31
C VAL A 253 -25.52 10.68 -5.04
N VAL A 254 -25.76 9.36 -5.06
CA VAL A 254 -24.95 8.38 -5.81
C VAL A 254 -25.00 8.64 -7.32
N GLN A 255 -26.18 8.97 -7.85
CA GLN A 255 -26.38 9.14 -9.29
C GLN A 255 -25.93 10.51 -9.81
N TYR A 256 -26.14 11.58 -9.04
CA TYR A 256 -25.97 12.96 -9.52
C TYR A 256 -24.91 13.76 -8.77
N GLY A 257 -24.33 13.23 -7.68
CA GLY A 257 -23.37 13.94 -6.84
C GLY A 257 -24.01 14.93 -5.86
N ILE A 258 -23.32 15.23 -4.77
CA ILE A 258 -23.88 15.98 -3.65
C ILE A 258 -24.26 17.44 -4.01
N ASP A 259 -23.44 18.13 -4.80
CA ASP A 259 -23.69 19.53 -5.14
C ASP A 259 -24.95 19.72 -5.99
N ASN A 260 -25.23 18.77 -6.87
CA ASN A 260 -26.45 18.79 -7.68
C ASN A 260 -27.67 18.49 -6.80
N VAL A 261 -27.58 17.49 -5.92
CA VAL A 261 -28.68 17.15 -5.00
C VAL A 261 -28.96 18.27 -4.00
N LYS A 262 -27.93 19.01 -3.56
CA LYS A 262 -28.09 20.16 -2.67
C LYS A 262 -29.00 21.25 -3.25
N ARG A 263 -29.07 21.36 -4.58
CA ARG A 263 -29.98 22.28 -5.29
C ARG A 263 -31.41 21.76 -5.41
N LEU A 264 -31.61 20.45 -5.28
CA LEU A 264 -32.93 19.79 -5.38
C LEU A 264 -33.70 19.78 -4.05
N TYR A 265 -33.00 19.86 -2.92
CA TYR A 265 -33.59 19.82 -1.59
C TYR A 265 -33.60 21.19 -0.93
N SER A 266 -34.56 21.42 -0.04
CA SER A 266 -34.47 22.56 0.87
C SER A 266 -33.24 22.41 1.78
N LYS A 267 -32.61 23.54 2.15
CA LYS A 267 -31.41 23.56 2.99
C LYS A 267 -31.58 22.71 4.26
N SER A 268 -32.72 22.84 4.94
CA SER A 268 -33.01 22.08 6.17
C SER A 268 -33.17 20.58 5.93
N ALA A 269 -33.88 20.18 4.86
CA ALA A 269 -34.07 18.76 4.54
C ALA A 269 -32.75 18.09 4.14
N PHE A 270 -31.94 18.78 3.33
CA PHE A 270 -30.63 18.31 2.89
C PHE A 270 -29.70 18.00 4.08
N TYR A 271 -29.46 18.98 4.96
CA TYR A 271 -28.57 18.79 6.10
C TYR A 271 -29.11 17.78 7.11
N ARG A 272 -30.42 17.69 7.28
CA ARG A 272 -31.05 16.66 8.11
C ARG A 272 -30.76 15.26 7.59
N TYR A 273 -30.88 15.02 6.29
CA TYR A 273 -30.62 13.70 5.71
C TYR A 273 -29.13 13.39 5.75
N LEU A 274 -28.28 14.34 5.37
CA LEU A 274 -26.83 14.21 5.49
C LEU A 274 -26.38 13.81 6.92
N HIS A 275 -26.96 14.45 7.94
CA HIS A 275 -26.68 14.13 9.33
C HIS A 275 -27.08 12.69 9.71
N VAL A 276 -28.21 12.19 9.21
CA VAL A 276 -28.64 10.80 9.44
C VAL A 276 -27.60 9.83 8.88
N PHE A 277 -27.18 10.02 7.64
CA PHE A 277 -26.19 9.15 7.01
C PHE A 277 -24.84 9.20 7.73
N ASN A 278 -24.40 10.38 8.18
CA ASN A 278 -23.21 10.53 9.03
C ASN A 278 -23.33 9.73 10.33
N ASN A 279 -24.45 9.82 11.04
CA ASN A 279 -24.68 9.08 12.30
C ASN A 279 -24.75 7.55 12.09
N LEU A 280 -25.18 7.11 10.91
CA LEU A 280 -25.20 5.70 10.54
C LEU A 280 -23.83 5.19 10.06
N ASN A 281 -22.82 6.08 9.95
CA ASN A 281 -21.56 5.82 9.27
C ASN A 281 -21.75 5.33 7.82
N ILE A 282 -22.85 5.72 7.17
CA ILE A 282 -23.11 5.46 5.76
C ILE A 282 -22.68 6.72 5.00
N ARG A 283 -21.62 6.61 4.21
CA ARG A 283 -21.13 7.75 3.42
C ARG A 283 -21.92 7.88 2.11
N LEU A 284 -22.38 9.09 1.86
CA LEU A 284 -23.28 9.43 0.74
C LEU A 284 -22.53 9.78 -0.55
N TYR A 285 -21.30 10.28 -0.45
CA TYR A 285 -20.49 10.81 -1.56
C TYR A 285 -19.00 10.80 -1.18
N ASN A 286 -18.16 10.91 -2.21
CA ASN A 286 -16.70 10.79 -2.13
C ASN A 286 -15.99 12.14 -2.24
N GLU A 287 -16.31 13.15 -1.42
CA GLU A 287 -15.48 14.38 -1.44
C GLU A 287 -14.01 14.06 -1.15
N VAL A 288 -13.71 13.09 -0.29
CA VAL A 288 -12.32 12.80 0.12
C VAL A 288 -11.54 11.93 -0.88
N LEU A 289 -12.17 10.94 -1.52
CA LEU A 289 -11.50 10.11 -2.55
C LEU A 289 -11.52 10.76 -3.94
N ASP A 290 -12.54 11.57 -4.24
CA ASP A 290 -12.60 12.32 -5.51
C ASP A 290 -11.79 13.64 -5.44
N THR A 291 -11.46 14.17 -4.23
CA THR A 291 -10.46 15.25 -4.09
C THR A 291 -9.02 14.77 -4.18
N LEU A 292 -8.74 13.51 -3.86
CA LEU A 292 -7.48 12.90 -4.25
C LEU A 292 -7.56 12.61 -5.75
N ASP A 293 -7.20 13.60 -6.57
CA ASP A 293 -7.14 13.41 -8.01
C ASP A 293 -5.98 12.45 -8.31
N PHE A 294 -6.28 11.15 -8.33
CA PHE A 294 -5.33 10.10 -8.66
C PHE A 294 -4.80 10.27 -10.08
N LYS A 295 -5.59 10.82 -11.01
CA LYS A 295 -5.11 11.10 -12.37
C LYS A 295 -4.10 12.23 -12.35
N GLU A 296 -4.34 13.29 -11.58
CA GLU A 296 -3.36 14.37 -11.37
C GLU A 296 -2.13 13.87 -10.62
N ALA A 297 -2.29 13.06 -9.57
CA ALA A 297 -1.19 12.47 -8.83
C ALA A 297 -0.34 11.57 -9.73
N VAL A 298 -0.96 10.71 -10.54
CA VAL A 298 -0.29 9.88 -11.55
C VAL A 298 0.35 10.73 -12.65
N ARG A 299 -0.31 11.80 -13.12
CA ARG A 299 0.27 12.76 -14.09
C ARG A 299 1.45 13.54 -13.50
N SER A 300 1.43 13.82 -12.20
CA SER A 300 2.50 14.57 -11.51
C SER A 300 3.76 13.74 -11.29
N ILE A 301 3.64 12.42 -11.47
CA ILE A 301 4.75 11.47 -11.40
C ILE A 301 5.14 10.88 -12.77
N ALA A 302 4.29 11.03 -13.80
CA ALA A 302 4.56 10.67 -15.20
C ALA A 302 5.39 11.74 -15.91
#